data_AF-A0A1V5TA18-F1
#
_entry.id   AF-A0A1V5TA18-F1
#
_cell.length_a   1.000
_cell.length_b   1.000
_cell.length_c   1.000
_cell.angle_alpha   90.00
_cell.angle_beta   90.00
_cell.angle_gamma   90.00
#
_symmetry.space_group_name_H-M   'P 1'
#
loop_
_entity.id
_entity.type
_entity.pdbx_description
1 polymer ?
#
loop_
_entity_poly.entity_id
_entity_poly.type
_entity_poly.pdbx_seq_one_letter_code
_entity_poly.pdbx_strand_id
1 'polypeptide(L)'
;MEDKKEALLAEHLKVSKTEDKAKARRVEIEAELEKLYGDFDGKSKTFNEEKYKVTIKKNYVQKLDQEKYIAIRPEIPENLRPEKVKFDLDSKGFEWLKENNREIYLKVSDCVTEKQNKSTVSVEKI
;
A
#
# COMPACT_ATOMS: atom_id res chain seq x y z
N MET A 1 -26.63 -14.03 -21.39
CA MET A 1 -25.97 -13.26 -20.30
C MET A 1 -24.86 -14.09 -19.67
N GLU A 2 -25.06 -15.40 -19.51
CA GLU A 2 -24.03 -16.37 -19.11
C GLU A 2 -22.75 -16.29 -19.97
N ASP A 3 -22.87 -16.31 -21.31
CA ASP A 3 -21.71 -16.30 -22.21
C ASP A 3 -20.83 -15.06 -22.08
N LYS A 4 -21.45 -13.91 -21.82
CA LYS A 4 -20.73 -12.64 -21.61
C LYS A 4 -19.98 -12.64 -20.27
N LYS A 5 -20.56 -13.24 -19.23
CA LYS A 5 -19.89 -13.35 -17.93
C LYS A 5 -18.67 -14.26 -18.04
N GLU A 6 -18.82 -15.43 -18.66
CA GLU A 6 -17.72 -16.37 -18.83
C GLU A 6 -16.59 -15.78 -19.68
N ALA A 7 -16.92 -15.09 -20.77
CA ALA A 7 -15.94 -14.36 -21.58
C ALA A 7 -15.16 -13.31 -20.76
N LEU A 8 -15.86 -12.52 -19.94
CA LEU A 8 -15.23 -11.50 -19.08
C LEU A 8 -14.35 -12.13 -17.99
N LEU A 9 -14.76 -13.26 -17.40
CA LEU A 9 -13.94 -13.97 -16.40
C LEU A 9 -12.65 -14.53 -17.03
N ALA A 10 -12.76 -15.14 -18.22
CA ALA A 10 -11.61 -15.65 -18.96
C ALA A 10 -10.65 -14.53 -19.39
N GLU A 11 -11.19 -13.40 -19.86
CA GLU A 11 -10.41 -12.22 -20.24
C GLU A 11 -9.72 -11.61 -19.02
N HIS A 12 -10.42 -11.45 -17.89
CA HIS A 12 -9.84 -10.92 -16.66
C HIS A 12 -8.64 -11.75 -16.18
N LEU A 13 -8.77 -13.08 -16.21
CA LEU A 13 -7.68 -14.00 -15.87
C LEU A 13 -6.48 -13.84 -16.80
N LYS A 14 -6.71 -13.66 -18.10
CA LYS A 14 -5.65 -13.47 -19.11
C LYS A 14 -4.93 -12.14 -18.92
N VAL A 15 -5.68 -11.06 -18.73
CA VAL A 15 -5.14 -9.70 -18.52
C VAL A 15 -4.35 -9.65 -17.21
N SER A 16 -4.90 -10.18 -16.11
CA SER A 16 -4.22 -10.20 -14.80
C SER A 16 -2.86 -10.92 -14.88
N LYS A 17 -2.82 -12.11 -15.51
CA LYS A 17 -1.56 -12.84 -15.72
C LYS A 17 -0.55 -12.10 -16.58
N THR A 18 -1.03 -11.36 -17.59
CA THR A 18 -0.16 -10.56 -18.46
C THR A 18 0.39 -9.36 -17.71
N GLU A 19 -0.44 -8.72 -16.88
CA GLU A 19 -0.04 -7.63 -15.99
C GLU A 19 1.03 -8.10 -14.99
N ASP A 20 0.85 -9.26 -14.37
CA ASP A 20 1.84 -9.82 -13.43
C ASP A 20 3.18 -10.10 -14.11
N LYS A 21 3.15 -10.68 -15.32
CA LYS A 21 4.36 -10.91 -16.13
C LYS A 21 5.04 -9.59 -16.51
N ALA A 22 4.27 -8.58 -16.92
CA ALA A 22 4.82 -7.28 -17.29
C ALA A 22 5.42 -6.57 -16.08
N LYS A 23 4.78 -6.64 -14.90
CA LYS A 23 5.31 -6.14 -13.63
C LYS A 23 6.62 -6.84 -13.27
N ALA A 24 6.65 -8.17 -13.32
CA ALA A 24 7.86 -8.94 -13.04
C ALA A 24 9.01 -8.54 -13.98
N ARG A 25 8.72 -8.48 -15.29
CA ARG A 25 9.73 -8.08 -16.28
C ARG A 25 10.24 -6.66 -16.07
N ARG A 26 9.37 -5.73 -15.67
CA ARG A 26 9.77 -4.36 -15.34
C ARG A 26 10.75 -4.34 -14.16
N VAL A 27 10.46 -5.08 -13.10
CA VAL A 27 11.34 -5.17 -11.92
C VAL A 27 12.69 -5.79 -12.27
N GLU A 28 12.73 -6.82 -13.12
CA GLU A 28 13.99 -7.38 -13.61
C GLU A 28 14.83 -6.34 -14.36
N ILE A 29 14.21 -5.61 -15.30
CA ILE A 29 14.88 -4.56 -16.07
C ILE A 29 15.36 -3.43 -15.15
N GLU A 30 14.55 -3.00 -14.19
CA GLU A 30 14.93 -1.99 -13.19
C GLU A 30 16.18 -2.42 -12.40
N ALA A 31 16.25 -3.70 -11.99
CA ALA A 31 17.42 -4.25 -11.29
C ALA A 31 18.66 -4.37 -12.20
N GLU A 32 18.49 -4.70 -13.48
CA GLU A 32 19.59 -4.68 -14.47
C GLU A 32 20.10 -3.25 -14.70
N LEU A 33 19.19 -2.28 -14.84
CA LEU A 33 19.54 -0.86 -15.00
C LEU A 33 20.28 -0.33 -13.76
N GLU A 34 19.81 -0.63 -12.55
CA GLU A 34 20.49 -0.24 -11.32
C GLU A 34 21.94 -0.76 -11.28
N LYS A 35 22.19 -2.00 -11.71
CA LYS A 35 23.55 -2.55 -11.82
C LYS A 35 24.40 -1.83 -12.87
N LEU A 36 23.82 -1.44 -14.00
CA LEU A 36 24.54 -0.75 -15.09
C LEU A 36 24.92 0.68 -14.72
N TYR A 37 24.01 1.44 -14.09
CA TYR A 37 24.29 2.80 -13.65
C TYR A 37 25.19 2.87 -12.39
N GLY A 38 25.32 1.74 -11.69
CA GLY A 38 26.22 1.56 -10.57
C GLY A 38 25.77 2.29 -9.31
N ASP A 39 26.61 2.20 -8.28
CA ASP A 39 26.34 2.89 -7.02
C ASP A 39 26.61 4.40 -7.18
N PHE A 40 25.67 5.20 -6.70
CA PHE A 40 25.81 6.64 -6.64
C PHE A 40 25.58 7.17 -5.24
N ASP A 41 26.30 8.25 -4.92
CA ASP A 41 26.19 8.95 -3.65
C ASP A 41 24.82 9.65 -3.51
N GLY A 42 24.22 9.53 -2.33
CA GLY A 42 22.93 10.12 -2.00
C GLY A 42 21.70 9.26 -2.31
N LYS A 43 20.50 9.85 -2.13
CA LYS A 43 19.20 9.15 -2.23
C LYS A 43 18.60 9.12 -3.63
N SER A 44 19.12 9.92 -4.56
CA SER A 44 18.58 10.04 -5.93
C SER A 44 19.66 10.57 -6.87
N LYS A 45 19.76 10.00 -8.07
CA LYS A 45 20.61 10.52 -9.15
C LYS A 45 19.90 10.42 -10.50
N THR A 46 20.15 11.42 -11.33
CA THR A 46 19.61 11.52 -12.69
C THR A 46 20.74 11.38 -13.69
N PHE A 47 20.56 10.49 -14.66
CA PHE A 47 21.45 10.27 -15.79
C PHE A 47 20.73 10.71 -17.06
N ASN A 48 21.41 11.46 -17.92
CA ASN A 48 20.87 11.86 -19.22
C ASN A 48 21.61 11.08 -20.29
N GLU A 49 20.91 10.14 -20.91
CA GLU A 49 21.36 9.40 -22.09
C GLU A 49 20.90 10.15 -23.36
N GLU A 50 21.42 9.75 -24.53
CA GLU A 50 21.13 10.43 -25.81
C GLU A 50 19.63 10.59 -26.11
N LYS A 51 18.80 9.62 -25.70
CA LYS A 51 17.35 9.60 -25.97
C LYS A 51 16.48 9.56 -24.72
N TYR A 52 17.06 9.38 -23.54
CA TYR A 52 16.31 9.09 -22.32
C TYR A 52 16.90 9.81 -21.12
N LYS A 53 16.01 10.31 -20.26
CA LYS A 53 16.37 10.80 -18.93
C LYS A 53 16.01 9.72 -17.92
N VAL A 54 17.02 9.15 -17.27
CA VAL A 54 16.85 8.08 -16.29
C VAL A 54 17.07 8.66 -14.90
N THR A 55 16.17 8.40 -13.96
CA THR A 55 16.32 8.83 -12.56
C THR A 55 16.20 7.61 -11.66
N ILE A 56 17.25 7.32 -10.90
CA ILE A 56 17.27 6.22 -9.95
C ILE A 56 17.19 6.81 -8.54
N LYS A 57 16.28 6.28 -7.72
CA LYS A 57 16.06 6.70 -6.32
C LYS A 57 16.26 5.51 -5.39
N LYS A 58 17.16 5.66 -4.42
CA LYS A 58 17.37 4.72 -3.32
C LYS A 58 16.33 5.00 -2.24
N ASN A 59 15.35 4.12 -2.08
CA ASN A 59 14.34 4.22 -1.03
C ASN A 59 14.87 3.58 0.26
N TYR A 60 14.93 4.36 1.33
CA TYR A 60 15.32 3.87 2.66
C TYR A 60 14.07 3.75 3.51
N VAL A 61 13.77 2.52 3.95
CA VAL A 61 12.71 2.26 4.92
C VAL A 61 13.34 2.21 6.30
N GLN A 62 13.06 3.20 7.13
CA GLN A 62 13.40 3.17 8.54
C GLN A 62 12.33 2.35 9.27
N LYS A 63 12.70 1.14 9.71
CA LYS A 63 11.83 0.30 10.54
C LYS A 63 12.10 0.61 12.00
N LEU A 64 11.04 0.94 12.73
CA LEU A 64 11.12 1.13 14.18
C LEU A 64 11.11 -0.24 14.87
N ASP A 65 12.13 -0.49 15.68
CA ASP A 65 12.14 -1.60 16.62
C ASP A 65 11.24 -1.22 17.81
N GLN A 66 10.04 -1.78 17.85
CA GLN A 66 9.01 -1.36 18.80
C GLN A 66 9.40 -1.65 20.26
N GLU A 67 10.01 -2.80 20.53
CA GLU A 67 10.39 -3.20 21.89
C GLU A 67 11.45 -2.25 22.45
N LYS A 68 12.50 -1.98 21.67
CA LYS A 68 13.54 -1.03 22.07
C LYS A 68 13.01 0.39 22.18
N TYR A 69 12.13 0.80 21.27
CA TYR A 69 11.55 2.14 21.33
C TYR A 69 10.66 2.32 22.55
N ILE A 70 9.82 1.35 22.90
CA ILE A 70 8.96 1.41 24.11
C ILE A 70 9.82 1.55 25.37
N ALA A 71 10.97 0.88 25.45
CA ALA A 71 11.88 0.98 26.59
C ALA A 71 12.43 2.41 26.78
N ILE A 72 12.77 3.11 25.69
CA ILE A 72 13.33 4.48 25.74
C ILE A 72 12.26 5.59 25.64
N ARG A 73 11.04 5.24 25.20
CA ARG A 73 9.92 6.17 25.04
C ARG A 73 9.61 7.04 26.26
N PRO A 74 9.64 6.54 27.51
CA PRO A 74 9.39 7.38 28.69
C PRO A 74 10.52 8.39 28.96
N GLU A 75 11.74 8.13 28.47
CA GLU A 75 12.90 9.02 28.63
C GLU A 75 12.86 10.21 27.64
N ILE A 76 12.06 10.08 26.56
CA ILE A 76 11.92 11.10 25.52
C ILE A 76 10.72 12.02 25.87
N PRO A 77 10.92 13.35 25.95
CA PRO A 77 9.84 14.31 26.11
C PRO A 77 8.74 14.14 25.04
N GLU A 78 7.48 14.26 25.43
CA GLU A 78 6.35 13.92 24.55
C GLU A 78 6.35 14.69 23.23
N ASN A 79 6.78 15.96 23.26
CA ASN A 79 6.87 16.83 22.10
C ASN A 79 8.03 16.49 21.14
N LEU A 80 8.95 15.61 21.54
CA LEU A 80 10.11 15.18 20.76
C LEU A 80 10.02 13.71 20.33
N ARG A 81 8.94 13.01 20.69
CA ARG A 81 8.74 11.62 20.28
C ARG A 81 8.48 11.55 18.77
N PRO A 82 9.29 10.83 17.97
CA PRO A 82 9.09 10.68 16.53
C PRO A 82 8.00 9.64 16.22
N GLU A 83 6.85 9.74 16.88
CA GLU A 83 5.71 8.86 16.72
C GLU A 83 4.52 9.59 16.08
N LYS A 84 3.80 8.87 15.22
CA LYS A 84 2.58 9.38 14.62
C LYS A 84 1.39 8.69 15.30
N VAL A 85 0.72 9.42 16.20
CA VAL A 85 -0.55 8.96 16.77
C VAL A 85 -1.65 9.25 15.75
N LYS A 86 -2.27 8.19 15.24
CA LYS A 86 -3.43 8.30 14.34
C LYS A 86 -4.62 7.62 15.01
N PHE A 87 -5.70 8.37 15.18
CA PHE A 87 -6.98 7.82 15.57
C PHE A 87 -7.70 7.40 14.29
N ASP A 88 -7.72 6.10 14.03
CA ASP A 88 -8.48 5.50 12.94
C ASP A 88 -9.74 4.82 13.48
N LEU A 89 -10.77 4.74 12.64
CA LEU A 89 -11.97 3.98 12.94
C LEU A 89 -11.63 2.48 12.95
N ASP A 90 -11.79 1.82 14.09
CA ASP A 90 -11.80 0.37 14.16
C ASP A 90 -13.09 -0.16 13.53
N SER A 91 -13.00 -0.64 12.28
CA SER A 91 -14.15 -1.12 11.52
C SER A 91 -14.85 -2.30 12.20
N LYS A 92 -14.10 -3.19 12.89
CA LYS A 92 -14.69 -4.34 13.57
C LYS A 92 -15.44 -3.92 14.82
N GLY A 93 -14.82 -3.06 15.65
CA GLY A 93 -15.48 -2.48 16.82
C GLY A 93 -16.71 -1.66 16.44
N PHE A 94 -16.64 -0.88 15.36
CA PHE A 94 -17.76 -0.11 14.84
C PHE A 94 -18.93 -1.00 14.39
N GLU A 95 -18.66 -2.11 13.69
CA GLU A 95 -19.70 -3.07 13.29
C GLU A 95 -20.30 -3.81 14.50
N TRP A 96 -19.46 -4.21 15.46
CA TRP A 96 -19.93 -4.86 16.70
C TRP A 96 -20.89 -3.98 17.50
N LEU A 97 -20.65 -2.66 17.54
CA LEU A 97 -21.53 -1.69 18.21
C LEU A 97 -22.93 -1.67 17.61
N LYS A 98 -23.08 -1.96 16.30
CA LYS A 98 -24.37 -1.97 15.63
C LYS A 98 -25.35 -2.96 16.26
N GLU A 99 -24.85 -4.12 16.67
CA GLU A 99 -25.66 -5.22 17.22
C GLU A 99 -25.71 -5.20 18.75
N ASN A 100 -24.63 -4.76 19.41
CA ASN A 100 -24.49 -4.90 20.86
C ASN A 100 -24.75 -3.59 21.64
N ASN A 101 -24.55 -2.42 21.02
CA ASN A 101 -24.85 -1.14 21.65
C ASN A 101 -25.25 -0.07 20.63
N ARG A 102 -26.52 -0.10 20.25
CA ARG A 102 -27.09 0.75 19.20
C ARG A 102 -27.00 2.24 19.50
N GLU A 103 -27.11 2.65 20.78
CA GLU A 103 -27.03 4.06 21.17
C GLU A 103 -25.64 4.65 20.91
N ILE A 104 -24.59 3.90 21.25
CA ILE A 104 -23.21 4.31 20.98
C ILE A 104 -22.92 4.25 19.48
N TYR A 105 -23.41 3.22 18.78
CA TYR A 105 -23.28 3.16 17.32
C TYR A 105 -23.83 4.42 16.64
N LEU A 106 -25.02 4.90 17.04
CA LEU A 106 -25.63 6.08 16.41
C LEU A 106 -24.75 7.32 16.55
N LYS A 107 -24.23 7.58 17.76
CA LYS A 107 -23.32 8.70 18.03
C LYS A 107 -22.03 8.62 17.21
N VAL A 108 -21.45 7.42 17.11
CA VAL A 108 -20.22 7.22 16.32
C VAL A 108 -20.54 7.32 14.82
N SER A 109 -21.71 6.82 14.39
CA SER A 109 -22.10 6.83 12.97
C SER A 109 -22.30 8.24 12.42
N ASP A 110 -22.78 9.19 13.24
CA ASP A 110 -22.85 10.61 12.85
C ASP A 110 -21.47 11.22 12.56
N CYS A 111 -20.40 10.60 13.07
CA CYS A 111 -19.01 11.00 12.84
C CYS A 111 -18.33 10.22 11.71
N VAL A 112 -19.01 9.25 11.09
CA VAL A 112 -18.45 8.38 10.05
C VAL A 112 -19.06 8.73 8.70
N THR A 113 -18.22 9.02 7.71
CA THR A 113 -18.66 9.15 6.31
C THR A 113 -18.31 7.88 5.55
N GLU A 114 -19.32 7.13 5.13
CA GLU A 114 -19.13 5.97 4.26
C GLU A 114 -19.15 6.44 2.79
N LYS A 115 -18.03 6.24 2.10
CA LYS A 115 -17.95 6.39 0.64
C LYS A 115 -17.60 5.04 0.04
N GLN A 116 -18.39 4.59 -0.92
CA GLN A 116 -18.06 3.39 -1.67
C GLN A 116 -16.77 3.65 -2.48
N ASN A 117 -15.72 2.93 -2.13
CA ASN A 117 -14.50 2.88 -2.94
C ASN A 117 -14.73 2.03 -4.19
N LYS A 118 -13.82 2.13 -5.16
CA LYS A 118 -13.83 1.29 -6.36
C LYS A 118 -13.91 -0.20 -5.96
N SER A 119 -14.89 -0.92 -6.49
CA SER A 119 -15.00 -2.37 -6.28
C SER A 119 -13.77 -3.09 -6.83
N THR A 120 -13.20 -3.98 -6.04
CA THR A 120 -12.11 -4.87 -6.46
C THR A 120 -12.72 -6.18 -6.94
N VAL A 121 -12.34 -6.64 -8.14
CA VAL A 121 -12.77 -7.91 -8.71
C VAL A 121 -11.56 -8.84 -8.69
N SER A 122 -11.67 -9.97 -7.98
CA SER A 122 -10.71 -11.07 -8.02
C SER A 122 -11.37 -12.25 -8.71
N VAL A 123 -10.68 -12.88 -9.66
CA VAL A 123 -11.16 -14.05 -10.39
C VAL A 123 -10.15 -15.17 -10.21
N GLU A 124 -10.61 -16.30 -9.67
CA GLU A 124 -9.82 -17.51 -9.46
C GLU A 124 -10.51 -18.68 -10.17
N LYS A 125 -9.73 -19.64 -10.70
CA LYS A 125 -10.29 -20.91 -11.19
C LYS A 125 -10.43 -21.87 -10.02
N ILE A 126 -11.59 -22.51 -9.92
CA ILE A 126 -11.84 -23.65 -9.02
C ILE A 126 -11.18 -24.91 -9.59
#